data_AF-A0A7J9ZXH5-F1
#
_entry.id   AF-A0A7J9ZXH5-F1
#
_cell.length_a   1.000
_cell.length_b   1.000
_cell.length_c   1.000
_cell.angle_alpha   90.00
_cell.angle_beta   90.00
_cell.angle_gamma   90.00
#
_symmetry.space_group_name_H-M   'P 1'
#
loop_
_entity.id
_entity.type
_entity.pdbx_description
1 polymer ?
#
loop_
_entity_poly.entity_id
_entity_poly.type
_entity_poly.pdbx_seq_one_letter_code
_entity_poly.pdbx_strand_id
1 'polypeptide(L)'
;MLLDAYVLQISQLVMSDLLFIALLFAAAGVLAWRPRPGLGAVAAAGALLAAAVSVRTVGQPVIVAGLAYVLLAGAGVGAGAGAGAGRGPGPGRGPGRGPGCGPGRCRCRGQEKGDGGVGSGLRRRLVAAGTMAGAFVLVLGGYMVWSVQSYGEWGMGTSHTRVMYARAATFADCVTLDLPVYQRPLCPRVPAGQRPGVDAYMWSTSSPAYHYRPPAGMSKDVVLADFAWRVFTQQPLGLAREAATDFLRGFVPVKADMPGQVPIKRWQFQTAYPQTGVRDGTPENVAERFGGGLPQVDTRLATLLRAYQLGPGHVPGTVVGVCLLLGLLGAVGVGRARHSPLRSACLLFAATGASVLLIAAIFQFSWRYQLPGIVILPVAGALGVTALFHRRKETPPAAPAPAPDLATTSRR
;
A
#
# COMPACT_ATOMS: atom_id res chain seq x y z
N MET A 1 -10.77 -3.48 -14.63
CA MET A 1 -10.24 -3.15 -13.29
C MET A 1 -10.98 -1.95 -12.70
N LEU A 2 -10.98 -0.79 -13.35
CA LEU A 2 -11.65 0.42 -12.81
C LEU A 2 -13.16 0.28 -12.59
N LEU A 3 -13.82 -0.52 -13.44
CA LEU A 3 -15.26 -0.82 -13.36
C LEU A 3 -15.58 -2.07 -12.53
N ASP A 4 -14.68 -2.50 -11.63
CA ASP A 4 -15.00 -3.61 -10.74
C ASP A 4 -16.18 -3.24 -9.83
N ALA A 5 -17.23 -4.07 -9.89
CA ALA A 5 -18.49 -3.84 -9.21
C ALA A 5 -18.36 -3.80 -7.68
N TYR A 6 -17.34 -4.43 -7.09
CA TYR A 6 -17.10 -4.34 -5.64
C TYR A 6 -16.44 -3.00 -5.27
N VAL A 7 -15.63 -2.42 -6.17
CA VAL A 7 -15.11 -1.05 -6.00
C VAL A 7 -16.26 -0.04 -6.16
N LEU A 8 -17.14 -0.24 -7.14
CA LEU A 8 -18.34 0.58 -7.30
C LEU A 8 -19.27 0.47 -6.09
N GLN A 9 -19.51 -0.75 -5.59
CA GLN A 9 -20.35 -0.96 -4.41
C GLN A 9 -19.80 -0.24 -3.18
N ILE A 10 -18.49 -0.37 -2.90
CA ILE A 10 -17.91 0.28 -1.72
C ILE A 10 -17.86 1.80 -1.86
N SER A 11 -17.86 2.32 -3.08
CA SER A 11 -17.93 3.76 -3.35
C SER A 11 -19.23 4.42 -2.95
N GLN A 12 -20.31 3.64 -2.87
CA GLN A 12 -21.63 4.09 -2.41
C GLN A 12 -21.76 4.02 -0.88
N LEU A 13 -20.76 3.47 -0.19
CA LEU A 13 -20.75 3.34 1.26
C LEU A 13 -19.84 4.41 1.87
N VAL A 14 -20.28 5.03 2.96
CA VAL A 14 -19.45 5.96 3.76
C VAL A 14 -18.41 5.13 4.53
N MET A 15 -17.33 4.74 3.85
CA MET A 15 -16.26 3.90 4.40
C MET A 15 -14.89 4.48 4.10
N SER A 16 -13.93 4.19 4.99
CA SER A 16 -12.54 4.63 4.86
C SER A 16 -11.73 3.89 3.78
N ASP A 17 -12.30 2.90 3.09
CA ASP A 17 -11.58 2.05 2.13
C ASP A 17 -11.12 2.83 0.90
N LEU A 18 -11.99 3.67 0.35
CA LEU A 18 -11.65 4.45 -0.83
C LEU A 18 -10.58 5.50 -0.52
N LEU A 19 -10.71 6.20 0.61
CA LEU A 19 -9.71 7.16 1.04
C LEU A 19 -8.36 6.47 1.23
N PHE A 20 -8.34 5.30 1.86
CA PHE A 20 -7.13 4.49 2.01
C PHE A 20 -6.51 4.10 0.66
N ILE A 21 -7.30 3.56 -0.27
CA ILE A 21 -6.82 3.17 -1.61
C ILE A 21 -6.29 4.38 -2.38
N ALA A 22 -6.98 5.51 -2.32
CA ALA A 22 -6.58 6.75 -2.97
C ALA A 22 -5.25 7.27 -2.43
N LEU A 23 -5.06 7.26 -1.10
CA LEU A 23 -3.80 7.69 -0.47
C LEU A 23 -2.63 6.77 -0.84
N LEU A 24 -2.84 5.44 -0.84
CA LEU A 24 -1.81 4.49 -1.28
C LEU A 24 -1.42 4.70 -2.74
N PHE A 25 -2.41 4.85 -3.62
CA PHE A 25 -2.18 5.06 -5.05
C PHE A 25 -1.50 6.41 -5.31
N ALA A 26 -1.89 7.47 -4.58
CA ALA A 26 -1.25 8.78 -4.65
C ALA A 26 0.21 8.71 -4.18
N ALA A 27 0.51 8.05 -3.06
CA ALA A 27 1.88 7.89 -2.56
C ALA A 27 2.76 7.14 -3.58
N ALA A 28 2.27 6.02 -4.13
CA ALA A 28 2.98 5.27 -5.15
C ALA A 28 3.15 6.09 -6.44
N GLY A 29 2.12 6.84 -6.85
CA GLY A 29 2.14 7.73 -8.00
C GLY A 29 3.18 8.84 -7.87
N VAL A 30 3.25 9.52 -6.71
CA VAL A 30 4.25 10.56 -6.42
C VAL A 30 5.68 10.02 -6.52
N LEU A 31 5.92 8.81 -6.01
CA LEU A 31 7.22 8.14 -6.07
C LEU A 31 7.59 7.69 -7.49
N ALA A 32 6.62 7.20 -8.26
CA ALA A 32 6.81 6.68 -9.61
C ALA A 32 6.78 7.77 -10.70
N TRP A 33 6.33 9.00 -10.38
CA TRP A 33 6.15 10.08 -11.35
C TRP A 33 7.45 10.49 -12.06
N ARG A 34 8.58 10.38 -11.35
CA ARG A 34 9.91 10.66 -11.91
C ARG A 34 10.84 9.47 -11.65
N PRO A 35 11.77 9.15 -12.58
CA PRO A 35 12.73 8.07 -12.39
C PRO A 35 13.60 8.22 -11.14
N ARG A 36 13.83 9.48 -10.72
CA ARG A 36 14.50 9.83 -9.47
C ARG A 36 13.62 10.85 -8.73
N PRO A 37 12.85 10.45 -7.71
CA PRO A 37 12.04 11.40 -6.97
C PRO A 37 12.94 12.38 -6.22
N GLY A 38 12.52 13.65 -6.15
CA GLY A 38 13.20 14.66 -5.32
C GLY A 38 12.86 14.49 -3.85
N LEU A 39 13.64 15.09 -2.94
CA LEU A 39 13.40 14.98 -1.50
C LEU A 39 11.99 15.44 -1.08
N GLY A 40 11.46 16.50 -1.71
CA GLY A 40 10.08 16.94 -1.46
C GLY A 40 9.02 15.91 -1.87
N ALA A 41 9.21 15.22 -3.00
CA ALA A 41 8.31 14.15 -3.42
C ALA A 41 8.39 12.94 -2.48
N VAL A 42 9.60 12.61 -2.01
CA VAL A 42 9.83 11.53 -1.04
C VAL A 42 9.20 11.86 0.32
N ALA A 43 9.32 13.10 0.80
CA ALA A 43 8.66 13.58 2.01
C ALA A 43 7.13 13.52 1.87
N ALA A 44 6.58 14.01 0.74
CA ALA A 44 5.15 13.98 0.46
C ALA A 44 4.61 12.53 0.41
N ALA A 45 5.34 11.61 -0.22
CA ALA A 45 4.97 10.19 -0.21
C ALA A 45 4.98 9.58 1.20
N GLY A 46 5.97 9.93 2.03
CA GLY A 46 6.00 9.53 3.44
C GLY A 46 4.79 10.04 4.24
N ALA A 47 4.42 11.31 4.06
CA ALA A 47 3.24 11.91 4.69
C ALA A 47 1.93 11.27 4.20
N LEU A 48 1.78 10.99 2.90
CA LEU A 48 0.62 10.31 2.34
C LEU A 48 0.47 8.88 2.88
N LEU A 49 1.57 8.14 3.03
CA LEU A 49 1.53 6.81 3.64
C LEU A 49 1.17 6.87 5.13
N ALA A 50 1.65 7.88 5.87
CA ALA A 50 1.25 8.08 7.26
C ALA A 50 -0.25 8.39 7.37
N ALA A 51 -0.78 9.27 6.52
CA ALA A 51 -2.21 9.53 6.43
C ALA A 51 -2.99 8.25 6.10
N ALA A 52 -2.50 7.42 5.16
CA ALA A 52 -3.12 6.13 4.86
C ALA A 52 -3.16 5.20 6.08
N VAL A 53 -2.08 5.17 6.87
CA VAL A 53 -2.00 4.39 8.11
C VAL A 53 -2.98 4.87 9.18
N SER A 54 -3.12 6.19 9.36
CA SER A 54 -4.11 6.77 10.28
C SER A 54 -5.55 6.43 9.89
N VAL A 55 -5.82 6.26 8.59
CA VAL A 55 -7.12 5.82 8.08
C VAL A 55 -7.30 4.31 8.27
N ARG A 56 -6.24 3.53 8.07
CA ARG A 56 -6.21 2.07 8.17
C ARG A 56 -4.84 1.54 8.53
N THR A 57 -4.77 0.84 9.66
CA THR A 57 -3.56 0.20 10.20
C THR A 57 -2.96 -0.89 9.32
N VAL A 58 -3.76 -1.53 8.47
CA VAL A 58 -3.26 -2.43 7.41
C VAL A 58 -2.29 -1.74 6.43
N GLY A 59 -2.23 -0.41 6.41
CA GLY A 59 -1.22 0.33 5.62
C GLY A 59 0.20 0.29 6.19
N GLN A 60 0.40 -0.08 7.47
CA GLN A 60 1.69 0.03 8.15
C GLN A 60 2.87 -0.59 7.39
N PRO A 61 2.81 -1.83 6.88
CA PRO A 61 3.94 -2.43 6.17
C PRO A 61 4.24 -1.79 4.82
N VAL A 62 3.35 -0.97 4.26
CA VAL A 62 3.56 -0.32 2.95
C VAL A 62 4.73 0.65 2.98
N ILE A 63 5.05 1.27 4.13
CA ILE A 63 6.23 2.14 4.25
C ILE A 63 7.52 1.41 3.87
N VAL A 64 7.61 0.10 4.14
CA VAL A 64 8.77 -0.73 3.78
C VAL A 64 8.92 -0.83 2.26
N ALA A 65 7.81 -1.00 1.52
CA ALA A 65 7.83 -1.01 0.06
C ALA A 65 8.30 0.34 -0.51
N GLY A 66 7.84 1.45 0.08
CA GLY A 66 8.27 2.79 -0.29
C GLY A 66 9.75 3.04 -0.01
N LEU A 67 10.25 2.65 1.16
CA LEU A 67 11.66 2.76 1.53
C LEU A 67 12.54 1.90 0.60
N ALA A 68 12.15 0.66 0.33
CA ALA A 68 12.84 -0.22 -0.61
C ALA A 68 12.91 0.41 -2.02
N TYR A 69 11.81 1.01 -2.49
CA TYR A 69 11.80 1.74 -3.76
C TYR A 69 12.82 2.89 -3.78
N VAL A 70 12.83 3.76 -2.75
CA VAL A 70 13.73 4.92 -2.69
C VAL A 70 15.20 4.48 -2.63
N LEU A 71 15.50 3.41 -1.89
CA LEU A 71 16.84 2.84 -1.79
C LEU A 71 17.32 2.26 -3.12
N LEU A 72 16.45 1.65 -3.92
CA LEU A 72 16.80 1.06 -5.22
C LEU A 72 16.83 2.09 -6.35
N ALA A 73 15.84 2.99 -6.44
CA ALA A 73 15.72 3.99 -7.51
C ALA A 73 16.75 5.14 -7.37
N GLY A 74 17.10 5.51 -6.13
CA GLY A 74 17.97 6.65 -5.85
C GLY A 74 17.27 8.00 -6.06
N ALA A 75 17.18 8.82 -5.02
CA ALA A 75 16.59 10.14 -5.11
C ALA A 75 17.54 11.18 -5.74
N GLY A 76 16.99 12.07 -6.56
CA GLY A 76 17.72 13.22 -7.08
C GLY A 76 17.66 14.35 -6.05
N VAL A 77 18.80 14.79 -5.53
CA VAL A 77 18.86 16.06 -4.77
C VAL A 77 18.76 17.19 -5.78
N GLY A 78 17.53 17.57 -6.13
CA GLY A 78 17.25 18.84 -6.77
C GLY A 78 17.25 19.92 -5.70
N ALA A 79 18.18 20.86 -5.80
CA ALA A 79 18.09 22.13 -5.08
C ALA A 79 16.71 22.75 -5.34
N GLY A 80 16.10 23.28 -4.29
CA GLY A 80 14.71 23.67 -4.26
C GLY A 80 14.32 24.76 -5.27
N ALA A 81 13.02 24.73 -5.56
CA ALA A 81 12.14 25.85 -5.85
C ALA A 81 12.78 27.24 -6.00
N GLY A 82 12.71 27.75 -7.23
CA GLY A 82 12.72 29.18 -7.54
C GLY A 82 11.61 29.45 -8.54
N ALA A 83 10.43 29.82 -8.05
CA ALA A 83 9.39 30.46 -8.85
C ALA A 83 9.77 31.94 -8.99
N GLY A 84 9.79 32.49 -10.21
CA GLY A 84 9.91 33.94 -10.41
C GLY A 84 10.54 34.37 -11.72
N ALA A 85 9.67 34.60 -12.72
CA ALA A 85 9.77 35.62 -13.76
C ALA A 85 11.06 35.71 -14.61
N GLY A 86 10.98 35.21 -15.85
CA GLY A 86 11.85 35.61 -16.95
C GLY A 86 11.00 36.01 -18.16
N ARG A 87 10.58 37.28 -18.21
CA ARG A 87 10.08 37.93 -19.43
C ARG A 87 11.14 37.82 -20.52
N GLY A 88 10.77 37.36 -21.70
CA GLY A 88 11.64 37.41 -22.87
C GLY A 88 11.90 38.84 -23.34
N PRO A 89 12.93 39.01 -24.18
CA PRO A 89 12.80 39.89 -25.33
C PRO A 89 13.16 39.16 -26.63
N GLY A 90 12.54 39.65 -27.70
CA GLY A 90 12.58 39.10 -29.06
C GLY A 90 13.90 39.33 -29.83
N PRO A 91 13.87 39.09 -31.15
CA PRO A 91 15.07 38.91 -31.97
C PRO A 91 15.57 40.24 -32.55
N GLY A 92 16.90 40.40 -32.69
CA GLY A 92 17.44 41.53 -33.46
C GLY A 92 18.96 41.68 -33.49
N ARG A 93 19.50 41.55 -34.71
CA ARG A 93 20.61 42.31 -35.33
C ARG A 93 22.06 42.13 -34.83
N GLY A 94 22.86 41.51 -35.72
CA GLY A 94 24.00 42.14 -36.39
C GLY A 94 25.36 42.23 -35.66
N PRO A 95 26.50 42.25 -36.41
CA PRO A 95 27.81 41.86 -35.88
C PRO A 95 28.67 43.05 -35.44
N GLY A 96 29.50 42.83 -34.40
CA GLY A 96 30.49 43.80 -33.92
C GLY A 96 31.82 43.10 -33.61
N ARG A 97 32.91 43.62 -34.19
CA ARG A 97 34.29 43.12 -34.11
C ARG A 97 35.00 43.57 -32.82
N GLY A 98 35.72 42.63 -32.19
CA GLY A 98 37.01 42.80 -31.48
C GLY A 98 37.02 43.42 -30.06
N PRO A 99 38.15 43.35 -29.31
CA PRO A 99 39.46 42.78 -29.69
C PRO A 99 40.06 41.75 -28.68
N GLY A 100 40.94 40.89 -29.21
CA GLY A 100 42.23 40.51 -28.59
C GLY A 100 42.27 39.86 -27.20
N CYS A 101 42.47 38.55 -27.17
CA CYS A 101 43.25 37.89 -26.12
C CYS A 101 44.22 36.89 -26.77
N GLY A 102 45.51 37.08 -26.52
CA GLY A 102 46.62 36.33 -27.10
C GLY A 102 46.80 34.92 -26.54
N PRO A 103 47.76 34.15 -27.09
CA PRO A 103 47.91 32.73 -26.80
C PRO A 103 48.69 32.55 -25.50
N GLY A 104 47.97 32.30 -24.41
CA GLY A 104 48.59 32.09 -23.09
C GLY A 104 47.76 31.18 -22.21
N ARG A 105 48.06 29.87 -22.27
CA ARG A 105 47.76 28.87 -21.23
C ARG A 105 46.34 28.91 -20.64
N CYS A 106 45.34 28.48 -21.41
CA CYS A 106 44.15 27.88 -20.79
C CYS A 106 44.51 26.46 -20.34
N ARG A 107 44.98 26.38 -19.09
CA ARG A 107 45.15 25.12 -18.35
C ARG A 107 43.79 24.41 -18.38
N CYS A 108 43.69 23.32 -19.14
CA CYS A 108 42.59 22.38 -19.01
C CYS A 108 42.61 21.94 -17.55
N ARG A 109 41.68 22.46 -16.75
CA ARG A 109 41.42 21.95 -15.41
C ARG A 109 41.00 20.51 -15.63
N GLY A 110 41.96 19.61 -15.39
CA GLY A 110 41.73 18.18 -15.40
C GLY A 110 40.45 17.94 -14.63
N GLN A 111 39.46 17.42 -15.35
CA GLN A 111 38.27 16.88 -14.75
C GLN A 111 38.77 15.66 -13.98
N GLU A 112 39.19 15.90 -12.73
CA GLU A 112 39.41 14.87 -11.74
C GLU A 112 38.15 14.02 -11.77
N LYS A 113 38.28 12.82 -12.36
CA LYS A 113 37.48 11.65 -12.04
C LYS A 113 37.71 11.38 -10.56
N GLY A 114 37.11 12.21 -9.72
CA GLY A 114 37.11 12.03 -8.28
C GLY A 114 36.37 10.74 -7.99
N ASP A 115 37.03 9.86 -7.26
CA ASP A 115 36.57 8.63 -6.64
C ASP A 115 35.39 8.83 -5.66
N GLY A 116 34.37 9.61 -6.04
CA GLY A 116 33.13 9.81 -5.29
C GLY A 116 32.05 8.75 -5.58
N GLY A 117 32.39 7.71 -6.35
CA GLY A 117 31.45 6.94 -7.16
C GLY A 117 30.46 6.03 -6.43
N VAL A 118 30.76 5.60 -5.20
CA VAL A 118 29.87 4.66 -4.46
C VAL A 118 29.35 5.28 -3.16
N GLY A 119 30.21 6.00 -2.42
CA GLY A 119 29.83 6.65 -1.16
C GLY A 119 28.82 7.79 -1.31
N SER A 120 28.95 8.61 -2.37
CA SER A 120 28.02 9.73 -2.59
C SER A 120 26.61 9.28 -3.02
N GLY A 121 26.52 8.17 -3.75
CA GLY A 121 25.25 7.57 -4.18
C GLY A 121 24.50 6.89 -3.03
N LEU A 122 25.21 6.13 -2.19
CA LEU A 122 24.63 5.53 -0.99
C LEU A 122 24.16 6.60 -0.01
N ARG A 123 24.95 7.64 0.24
CA ARG A 123 24.57 8.76 1.11
C ARG A 123 23.27 9.43 0.64
N ARG A 124 23.12 9.67 -0.67
CA ARG A 124 21.88 10.25 -1.24
C ARG A 124 20.66 9.35 -1.02
N ARG A 125 20.80 8.04 -1.20
CA ARG A 125 19.74 7.05 -0.96
C ARG A 125 19.32 7.03 0.52
N LEU A 126 20.28 7.03 1.43
CA LEU A 126 20.02 7.07 2.87
C LEU A 126 19.34 8.36 3.31
N VAL A 127 19.78 9.52 2.78
CA VAL A 127 19.13 10.82 3.07
C VAL A 127 17.67 10.81 2.61
N ALA A 128 17.38 10.27 1.42
CA ALA A 128 16.01 10.19 0.93
C ALA A 128 15.16 9.21 1.73
N ALA A 129 15.68 8.02 2.06
CA ALA A 129 14.99 7.07 2.94
C ALA A 129 14.71 7.69 4.33
N GLY A 130 15.70 8.39 4.89
CA GLY A 130 15.56 9.15 6.14
C GLY A 130 14.53 10.27 6.05
N THR A 131 14.46 10.97 4.92
CA THR A 131 13.45 12.01 4.67
C THR A 131 12.04 11.39 4.62
N MET A 132 11.88 10.26 3.95
CA MET A 132 10.60 9.54 3.88
C MET A 132 10.15 9.08 5.27
N ALA A 133 11.06 8.43 6.00
CA ALA A 133 10.80 7.92 7.34
C ALA A 133 10.51 9.06 8.31
N GLY A 134 11.28 10.15 8.25
CA GLY A 134 11.08 11.33 9.08
C GLY A 134 9.72 11.99 8.83
N ALA A 135 9.31 12.17 7.56
CA ALA A 135 7.99 12.70 7.23
C ALA A 135 6.86 11.77 7.70
N PHE A 136 7.02 10.46 7.51
CA PHE A 136 6.06 9.46 7.97
C PHE A 136 5.89 9.49 9.49
N VAL A 137 6.99 9.48 10.24
CA VAL A 137 7.00 9.51 11.71
C VAL A 137 6.43 10.83 12.23
N LEU A 138 6.74 11.96 11.59
CA LEU A 138 6.23 13.26 12.00
C LEU A 138 4.70 13.34 11.90
N VAL A 139 4.13 12.90 10.76
CA VAL A 139 2.67 12.92 10.56
C VAL A 139 1.98 11.91 11.48
N LEU A 140 2.46 10.67 11.52
CA LEU A 140 1.84 9.63 12.34
C LEU A 140 2.01 9.92 13.84
N GLY A 141 3.19 10.38 14.27
CA GLY A 141 3.46 10.79 15.64
C GLY A 141 2.60 11.97 16.08
N GLY A 142 2.41 12.97 15.22
CA GLY A 142 1.49 14.07 15.47
C GLY A 142 0.05 13.60 15.68
N TYR A 143 -0.42 12.66 14.84
CA TYR A 143 -1.73 12.03 15.02
C TYR A 143 -1.84 11.26 16.36
N MET A 144 -0.79 10.50 16.73
CA MET A 144 -0.76 9.76 17.99
C MET A 144 -0.81 10.69 19.20
N VAL A 145 -0.06 11.81 19.18
CA VAL A 145 -0.10 12.82 20.25
C VAL A 145 -1.49 13.43 20.36
N TRP A 146 -2.11 13.79 19.24
CA TRP A 146 -3.48 14.31 19.22
C TRP A 146 -4.50 13.30 19.76
N SER A 147 -4.35 12.02 19.42
CA SER A 147 -5.21 10.93 19.89
C SER A 147 -5.11 10.74 21.41
N VAL A 148 -3.91 10.78 21.97
CA VAL A 148 -3.70 10.71 23.42
C VAL A 148 -4.31 11.92 24.13
N GLN A 149 -4.12 13.12 23.58
CA GLN A 149 -4.67 14.33 24.18
C GLN A 149 -6.21 14.38 24.13
N SER A 150 -6.81 13.84 23.07
CA SER A 150 -8.26 13.91 22.85
C SER A 150 -9.03 12.74 23.47
N TYR A 151 -8.44 11.55 23.49
CA TYR A 151 -9.13 10.29 23.88
C TYR A 151 -8.43 9.53 25.00
N GLY A 152 -7.22 9.92 25.42
CA GLY A 152 -6.48 9.25 26.49
C GLY A 152 -5.86 7.90 26.12
N GLU A 153 -5.93 7.49 24.85
CA GLU A 153 -5.40 6.22 24.36
C GLU A 153 -4.23 6.42 23.41
N TRP A 154 -3.20 5.58 23.54
CA TRP A 154 -2.11 5.49 22.57
C TRP A 154 -2.53 4.56 21.44
N GLY A 155 -2.93 5.12 20.29
CA GLY A 155 -3.13 4.34 19.07
C GLY A 155 -4.50 4.46 18.43
N MET A 156 -4.73 3.59 17.45
CA MET A 156 -5.88 3.64 16.55
C MET A 156 -7.11 2.88 17.11
N GLY A 157 -7.31 2.95 18.43
CA GLY A 157 -8.47 2.40 19.18
C GLY A 157 -8.36 0.92 19.61
N THR A 158 -9.24 0.52 20.54
CA THR A 158 -9.28 -0.80 21.21
C THR A 158 -9.67 -2.00 20.32
N SER A 159 -10.18 -1.75 19.11
CA SER A 159 -10.62 -2.82 18.19
C SER A 159 -9.48 -3.74 17.74
N HIS A 160 -8.25 -3.22 17.71
CA HIS A 160 -7.06 -3.96 17.32
C HIS A 160 -6.82 -5.23 18.13
N THR A 161 -6.93 -5.09 19.45
CA THR A 161 -6.69 -6.17 20.41
C THR A 161 -7.70 -7.32 20.23
N ARG A 162 -8.97 -6.98 20.03
CA ARG A 162 -10.03 -7.99 19.85
C ARG A 162 -9.85 -8.79 18.57
N VAL A 163 -9.44 -8.13 17.48
CA VAL A 163 -9.12 -8.83 16.23
C VAL A 163 -7.92 -9.77 16.42
N MET A 164 -6.88 -9.35 17.14
CA MET A 164 -5.73 -10.21 17.45
C MET A 164 -6.14 -11.45 18.24
N TYR A 165 -6.94 -11.29 19.30
CA TYR A 165 -7.51 -12.42 20.03
C TYR A 165 -8.35 -13.31 19.12
N ALA A 166 -9.27 -12.74 18.35
CA ALA A 166 -10.17 -13.49 17.48
C ALA A 166 -9.41 -14.30 16.43
N ARG A 167 -8.31 -13.75 15.91
CA ARG A 167 -7.39 -14.47 15.01
C ARG A 167 -6.67 -15.60 15.72
N ALA A 168 -6.09 -15.36 16.90
CA ALA A 168 -5.45 -16.40 17.68
C ALA A 168 -6.42 -17.55 18.01
N ALA A 169 -7.66 -17.21 18.36
CA ALA A 169 -8.70 -18.18 18.70
C ALA A 169 -9.04 -19.14 17.55
N THR A 170 -8.85 -18.79 16.28
CA THR A 170 -9.19 -19.71 15.18
C THR A 170 -8.27 -20.93 15.10
N PHE A 171 -7.03 -20.84 15.62
CA PHE A 171 -6.06 -21.94 15.51
C PHE A 171 -5.32 -22.31 16.81
N ALA A 172 -5.46 -21.52 17.89
CA ALA A 172 -4.77 -21.78 19.15
C ALA A 172 -5.04 -23.21 19.68
N ASP A 173 -3.98 -23.99 19.86
CA ASP A 173 -4.05 -25.24 20.60
C ASP A 173 -3.68 -24.99 22.07
N CYS A 174 -4.70 -24.83 22.92
CA CYS A 174 -4.51 -24.49 24.32
C CYS A 174 -3.89 -25.59 25.18
N VAL A 175 -3.78 -26.82 24.68
CA VAL A 175 -3.15 -27.92 25.44
C VAL A 175 -1.63 -27.75 25.45
N THR A 176 -1.07 -27.23 24.38
CA THR A 176 0.38 -27.06 24.20
C THR A 176 0.88 -25.67 24.60
N LEU A 177 -0.03 -24.74 24.93
CA LEU A 177 0.34 -23.37 25.30
C LEU A 177 0.64 -23.25 26.79
N ASP A 178 1.73 -22.54 27.10
CA ASP A 178 1.98 -22.04 28.44
C ASP A 178 1.16 -20.77 28.69
N LEU A 179 0.00 -20.97 29.34
CA LEU A 179 -0.96 -19.92 29.67
C LEU A 179 -1.11 -19.74 31.18
N PRO A 180 -1.01 -18.48 31.67
CA PRO A 180 -1.43 -18.14 33.02
C PRO A 180 -2.86 -18.58 33.30
N VAL A 181 -3.15 -18.95 34.55
CA VAL A 181 -4.48 -19.49 34.95
C VAL A 181 -5.62 -18.56 34.55
N TYR A 182 -5.42 -17.24 34.68
CA TYR A 182 -6.43 -16.25 34.33
C TYR A 182 -6.73 -16.18 32.82
N GLN A 183 -5.83 -16.65 31.94
CA GLN A 183 -6.04 -16.66 30.49
C GLN A 183 -6.70 -17.95 29.98
N ARG A 184 -6.64 -19.04 30.75
CA ARG A 184 -7.24 -20.33 30.35
C ARG A 184 -8.73 -20.23 29.96
N PRO A 185 -9.58 -19.39 30.60
CA PRO A 185 -10.97 -19.20 30.18
C PRO A 185 -11.13 -18.63 28.76
N LEU A 186 -10.09 -18.02 28.18
CA LEU A 186 -10.12 -17.47 26.82
C LEU A 186 -9.96 -18.55 25.74
N CYS A 187 -9.62 -19.78 26.12
CA CYS A 187 -9.45 -20.89 25.20
C CYS A 187 -10.78 -21.34 24.59
N PRO A 188 -10.88 -21.40 23.25
CA PRO A 188 -12.06 -21.94 22.60
C PRO A 188 -12.26 -23.43 22.90
N ARG A 189 -13.49 -23.82 23.20
CA ARG A 189 -13.86 -25.22 23.47
C ARG A 189 -13.95 -26.08 22.20
N VAL A 190 -14.21 -25.45 21.06
CA VAL A 190 -14.33 -26.13 19.77
C VAL A 190 -12.92 -26.48 19.25
N PRO A 191 -12.68 -27.69 18.70
CA PRO A 191 -11.39 -28.06 18.10
C PRO A 191 -11.05 -27.16 16.90
N ALA A 192 -9.76 -26.85 16.69
CA ALA A 192 -9.29 -25.86 15.70
C ALA A 192 -9.92 -25.99 14.29
N GLY A 193 -10.05 -27.21 13.76
CA GLY A 193 -10.62 -27.44 12.42
C GLY A 193 -12.13 -27.22 12.26
N GLN A 194 -12.88 -27.06 13.36
CA GLN A 194 -14.33 -26.82 13.36
C GLN A 194 -14.69 -25.43 13.90
N ARG A 195 -13.68 -24.59 14.17
CA ARG A 195 -13.91 -23.29 14.77
C ARG A 195 -14.57 -22.33 13.77
N PRO A 196 -15.46 -21.45 14.25
CA PRO A 196 -15.97 -20.38 13.42
C PRO A 196 -14.86 -19.37 13.10
N GLY A 197 -15.14 -18.51 12.14
CA GLY A 197 -14.23 -17.47 11.68
C GLY A 197 -13.87 -16.41 12.71
N VAL A 198 -12.91 -15.55 12.35
CA VAL A 198 -12.49 -14.38 13.14
C VAL A 198 -13.68 -13.47 13.48
N ASP A 199 -14.61 -13.25 12.54
CA ASP A 199 -15.82 -12.42 12.75
C ASP A 199 -16.65 -12.92 13.94
N ALA A 200 -16.80 -14.24 14.09
CA ALA A 200 -17.57 -14.83 15.17
C ALA A 200 -16.88 -14.66 16.53
N TYR A 201 -15.56 -14.87 16.60
CA TYR A 201 -14.82 -14.64 17.84
C TYR A 201 -14.73 -13.16 18.22
N MET A 202 -14.83 -12.26 17.25
CA MET A 202 -14.82 -10.82 17.49
C MET A 202 -16.16 -10.30 18.04
N TRP A 203 -17.29 -10.77 17.48
CA TRP A 203 -18.60 -10.14 17.71
C TRP A 203 -19.64 -11.02 18.41
N SER A 204 -19.54 -12.35 18.30
CA SER A 204 -20.56 -13.24 18.86
C SER A 204 -20.53 -13.24 20.39
N THR A 205 -21.71 -13.28 21.00
CA THR A 205 -21.87 -13.53 22.44
C THR A 205 -21.31 -14.90 22.86
N SER A 206 -21.26 -15.86 21.93
CA SER A 206 -20.65 -17.17 22.15
C SER A 206 -19.11 -17.15 22.21
N SER A 207 -18.48 -16.02 21.91
CA SER A 207 -17.03 -15.88 21.99
C SER A 207 -16.58 -15.91 23.47
N PRO A 208 -15.53 -16.68 23.84
CA PRO A 208 -15.01 -16.67 25.21
C PRO A 208 -14.61 -15.26 25.67
N ALA A 209 -14.05 -14.46 24.76
CA ALA A 209 -13.71 -13.07 25.05
C ALA A 209 -14.92 -12.17 25.33
N TYR A 210 -16.14 -12.51 24.89
CA TYR A 210 -17.31 -11.66 25.14
C TYR A 210 -17.61 -11.58 26.64
N HIS A 211 -17.73 -12.73 27.30
CA HIS A 211 -18.07 -12.83 28.73
C HIS A 211 -16.85 -12.82 29.67
N TYR A 212 -15.63 -12.84 29.13
CA TYR A 212 -14.41 -12.81 29.94
C TYR A 212 -14.32 -11.56 30.82
N ARG A 213 -14.02 -11.78 32.10
CA ARG A 213 -13.74 -10.74 33.11
C ARG A 213 -12.31 -10.91 33.62
N PRO A 214 -11.43 -9.91 33.44
CA PRO A 214 -10.07 -9.98 33.96
C PRO A 214 -10.05 -9.90 35.50
N PRO A 215 -8.98 -10.40 36.15
CA PRO A 215 -8.74 -10.18 37.58
C PRO A 215 -8.68 -8.69 37.94
N ALA A 216 -8.88 -8.36 39.23
CA ALA A 216 -8.79 -7.00 39.72
C ALA A 216 -7.41 -6.37 39.38
N GLY A 217 -7.43 -5.13 38.87
CA GLY A 217 -6.22 -4.40 38.47
C GLY A 217 -5.75 -4.67 37.03
N MET A 218 -6.39 -5.57 36.27
CA MET A 218 -6.03 -5.83 34.87
C MET A 218 -7.11 -5.33 33.89
N SER A 219 -6.67 -4.69 32.80
CA SER A 219 -7.57 -4.36 31.68
C SER A 219 -7.82 -5.59 30.81
N LYS A 220 -9.07 -5.77 30.38
CA LYS A 220 -9.48 -6.86 29.48
C LYS A 220 -8.68 -6.84 28.19
N ASP A 221 -8.46 -5.65 27.61
CA ASP A 221 -7.74 -5.53 26.35
C ASP A 221 -6.27 -5.94 26.51
N VAL A 222 -5.62 -5.57 27.62
CA VAL A 222 -4.24 -6.01 27.89
C VAL A 222 -4.15 -7.54 27.96
N VAL A 223 -5.11 -8.19 28.62
CA VAL A 223 -5.13 -9.66 28.72
C VAL A 223 -5.39 -10.33 27.37
N LEU A 224 -6.29 -9.79 26.55
CA LEU A 224 -6.58 -10.32 25.22
C LEU A 224 -5.39 -10.18 24.27
N ALA A 225 -4.68 -9.04 24.33
CA ALA A 225 -3.45 -8.83 23.57
C ALA A 225 -2.36 -9.80 24.01
N ASP A 226 -2.15 -9.98 25.31
CA ASP A 226 -1.14 -10.90 25.84
C ASP A 226 -1.42 -12.36 25.45
N PHE A 227 -2.68 -12.80 25.56
CA PHE A 227 -3.08 -14.13 25.07
C PHE A 227 -2.78 -14.31 23.59
N ALA A 228 -3.18 -13.36 22.74
CA ALA A 228 -2.93 -13.43 21.30
C ALA A 228 -1.44 -13.48 20.99
N TRP A 229 -0.65 -12.65 21.66
CA TRP A 229 0.80 -12.62 21.50
C TRP A 229 1.46 -13.95 21.91
N ARG A 230 1.05 -14.56 23.02
CA ARG A 230 1.52 -15.89 23.44
C ARG A 230 1.21 -16.96 22.41
N VAL A 231 0.00 -16.97 21.85
CA VAL A 231 -0.37 -17.89 20.76
C VAL A 231 0.53 -17.68 19.55
N PHE A 232 0.73 -16.43 19.11
CA PHE A 232 1.53 -16.13 17.91
C PHE A 232 3.01 -16.49 18.07
N THR A 233 3.56 -16.32 19.27
CA THR A 233 4.97 -16.62 19.56
C THR A 233 5.23 -18.10 19.80
N GLN A 234 4.32 -18.82 20.46
CA GLN A 234 4.48 -20.25 20.75
C GLN A 234 4.00 -21.15 19.59
N GLN A 235 3.06 -20.67 18.76
CA GLN A 235 2.50 -21.42 17.62
C GLN A 235 2.61 -20.64 16.28
N PRO A 236 3.82 -20.20 15.87
CA PRO A 236 3.98 -19.33 14.70
C PRO A 236 3.59 -20.00 13.39
N LEU A 237 3.75 -21.32 13.29
CA LEU A 237 3.36 -22.09 12.10
C LEU A 237 1.83 -22.11 11.90
N GLY A 238 1.06 -22.08 12.99
CA GLY A 238 -0.40 -21.97 12.92
C GLY A 238 -0.82 -20.65 12.27
N LEU A 239 -0.25 -19.54 12.74
CA LEU A 239 -0.49 -18.22 12.16
C LEU A 239 -0.05 -18.15 10.68
N ALA A 240 1.13 -18.66 10.37
CA ALA A 240 1.66 -18.66 9.00
C ALA A 240 0.77 -19.47 8.04
N ARG A 241 0.28 -20.63 8.47
CA ARG A 241 -0.62 -21.48 7.68
C ARG A 241 -1.95 -20.80 7.43
N GLU A 242 -2.57 -20.24 8.47
CA GLU A 242 -3.84 -19.52 8.33
C GLU A 242 -3.70 -18.28 7.45
N ALA A 243 -2.64 -17.48 7.65
CA ALA A 243 -2.36 -16.30 6.85
C ALA A 243 -2.08 -16.65 5.38
N ALA A 244 -1.32 -17.72 5.12
CA ALA A 244 -1.08 -18.19 3.75
C ALA A 244 -2.37 -18.66 3.08
N THR A 245 -3.21 -19.42 3.80
CA THR A 245 -4.50 -19.88 3.30
C THR A 245 -5.39 -18.68 2.96
N ASP A 246 -5.50 -17.71 3.87
CA ASP A 246 -6.26 -16.48 3.68
C ASP A 246 -5.72 -15.61 2.53
N PHE A 247 -4.41 -15.52 2.37
CA PHE A 247 -3.78 -14.80 1.27
C PHE A 247 -4.12 -15.46 -0.08
N LEU A 248 -4.01 -16.79 -0.17
CA LEU A 248 -4.29 -17.55 -1.38
C LEU A 248 -5.78 -17.54 -1.76
N ARG A 249 -6.69 -17.49 -0.78
CA ARG A 249 -8.13 -17.28 -1.01
C ARG A 249 -8.43 -16.02 -1.82
N GLY A 250 -7.59 -14.99 -1.75
CA GLY A 250 -7.73 -13.76 -2.55
C GLY A 250 -7.59 -13.97 -4.06
N PHE A 251 -6.97 -15.07 -4.50
CA PHE A 251 -6.64 -15.33 -5.90
C PHE A 251 -7.48 -16.42 -6.57
N VAL A 252 -8.57 -16.87 -5.93
CA VAL A 252 -9.52 -17.80 -6.57
C VAL A 252 -10.24 -17.13 -7.74
N PRO A 253 -10.69 -17.89 -8.76
CA PRO A 253 -11.27 -17.32 -9.97
C PRO A 253 -12.58 -16.58 -9.71
N VAL A 254 -13.42 -17.10 -8.81
CA VAL A 254 -14.73 -16.53 -8.50
C VAL A 254 -14.80 -16.12 -7.05
N LYS A 255 -15.25 -14.88 -6.79
CA LYS A 255 -15.49 -14.42 -5.43
C LYS A 255 -16.73 -15.11 -4.87
N ALA A 256 -16.57 -15.97 -3.87
CA ALA A 256 -17.65 -16.78 -3.29
C ALA A 256 -17.63 -16.73 -1.75
N ASP A 257 -18.72 -17.19 -1.14
CA ASP A 257 -18.76 -17.46 0.30
C ASP A 257 -17.79 -18.59 0.65
N MET A 258 -17.05 -18.42 1.73
CA MET A 258 -16.10 -19.40 2.22
C MET A 258 -16.37 -19.71 3.71
N PRO A 259 -16.30 -20.98 4.12
CA PRO A 259 -16.47 -21.35 5.53
C PRO A 259 -15.52 -20.57 6.44
N GLY A 260 -16.06 -20.07 7.55
CA GLY A 260 -15.28 -19.30 8.53
C GLY A 260 -14.87 -17.90 8.06
N GLN A 261 -15.42 -17.40 6.94
CA GLN A 261 -15.15 -16.04 6.46
C GLN A 261 -16.38 -15.14 6.54
N VAL A 262 -16.15 -13.84 6.45
CA VAL A 262 -17.24 -12.85 6.39
C VAL A 262 -18.09 -13.13 5.16
N PRO A 263 -19.42 -13.28 5.30
CA PRO A 263 -20.29 -13.55 4.17
C PRO A 263 -20.14 -12.51 3.06
N ILE A 264 -19.91 -12.96 1.82
CA ILE A 264 -19.69 -12.09 0.66
C ILE A 264 -20.90 -11.22 0.38
N LYS A 265 -22.11 -11.68 0.75
CA LYS A 265 -23.35 -10.92 0.61
C LYS A 265 -23.28 -9.53 1.25
N ARG A 266 -22.45 -9.30 2.28
CA ARG A 266 -22.24 -7.97 2.90
C ARG A 266 -21.61 -6.95 1.94
N TRP A 267 -20.87 -7.42 0.94
CA TRP A 267 -20.10 -6.60 -0.02
C TRP A 267 -20.71 -6.58 -1.41
N GLN A 268 -21.94 -7.09 -1.55
CA GLN A 268 -22.64 -7.11 -2.81
C GLN A 268 -23.75 -6.05 -2.83
N PHE A 269 -24.18 -5.63 -4.02
CA PHE A 269 -25.31 -4.73 -4.16
C PHE A 269 -26.55 -5.37 -3.55
N GLN A 270 -27.20 -4.66 -2.63
CA GLN A 270 -28.41 -5.14 -1.98
C GLN A 270 -29.62 -4.71 -2.81
N THR A 271 -30.54 -5.64 -3.07
CA THR A 271 -31.80 -5.36 -3.78
C THR A 271 -32.92 -4.90 -2.84
N ALA A 272 -32.64 -4.83 -1.54
CA ALA A 272 -33.49 -4.29 -0.50
C ALA A 272 -32.60 -3.58 0.54
N TYR A 273 -33.15 -2.67 1.33
CA TYR A 273 -32.35 -1.95 2.33
C TYR A 273 -31.93 -2.90 3.46
N PRO A 274 -30.61 -3.11 3.70
CA PRO A 274 -30.16 -4.11 4.66
C PRO A 274 -30.33 -3.60 6.10
N GLN A 275 -31.30 -4.16 6.84
CA GLN A 275 -31.40 -3.99 8.29
C GLN A 275 -30.66 -5.14 8.99
N THR A 276 -29.38 -4.96 9.33
CA THR A 276 -28.62 -5.98 10.07
C THR A 276 -28.41 -5.58 11.53
N GLY A 277 -28.98 -6.37 12.45
CA GLY A 277 -28.57 -6.38 13.86
C GLY A 277 -29.03 -5.19 14.71
N VAL A 278 -30.00 -4.41 14.24
CA VAL A 278 -30.57 -3.30 15.00
C VAL A 278 -31.85 -3.76 15.70
N ARG A 279 -31.85 -3.71 17.03
CA ARG A 279 -33.08 -3.56 17.80
C ARG A 279 -33.57 -2.13 17.55
N ASP A 280 -34.68 -2.01 16.84
CA ASP A 280 -35.54 -0.84 16.72
C ASP A 280 -34.89 0.48 16.24
N GLY A 281 -35.06 0.79 14.94
CA GLY A 281 -35.16 2.17 14.43
C GLY A 281 -33.88 2.95 14.10
N THR A 282 -32.66 2.44 14.32
CA THR A 282 -31.47 3.28 14.09
C THR A 282 -31.17 3.64 12.62
N PRO A 283 -31.35 2.77 11.61
CA PRO A 283 -31.15 3.17 10.21
C PRO A 283 -32.19 4.20 9.76
N GLU A 284 -33.45 4.01 10.16
CA GLU A 284 -34.55 4.93 9.87
C GLU A 284 -34.31 6.29 10.54
N ASN A 285 -33.95 6.29 11.83
CA ASN A 285 -33.66 7.51 12.58
C ASN A 285 -32.46 8.28 11.99
N VAL A 286 -31.42 7.58 11.51
CA VAL A 286 -30.25 8.22 10.88
C VAL A 286 -30.61 8.74 9.49
N ALA A 287 -31.35 7.96 8.69
CA ALA A 287 -31.80 8.38 7.36
C ALA A 287 -32.77 9.57 7.42
N GLU A 288 -33.68 9.59 8.39
CA GLU A 288 -34.59 10.70 8.62
C GLU A 288 -33.81 11.96 9.05
N ARG A 289 -32.86 11.81 9.98
CA ARG A 289 -32.06 12.94 10.50
C ARG A 289 -31.13 13.58 9.47
N PHE A 290 -30.52 12.79 8.59
CA PHE A 290 -29.48 13.29 7.67
C PHE A 290 -29.86 13.23 6.18
N GLY A 291 -30.84 12.41 5.80
CA GLY A 291 -31.23 12.15 4.41
C GLY A 291 -32.64 12.64 4.04
N GLY A 292 -33.42 13.14 4.99
CA GLY A 292 -34.74 13.73 4.72
C GLY A 292 -35.85 12.72 4.40
N GLY A 293 -35.68 11.44 4.76
CA GLY A 293 -36.70 10.42 4.55
C GLY A 293 -36.29 9.01 4.97
N LEU A 294 -37.20 8.07 4.84
CA LEU A 294 -36.93 6.66 5.13
C LEU A 294 -35.91 6.08 4.13
N PRO A 295 -35.12 5.08 4.53
CA PRO A 295 -34.18 4.46 3.63
C PRO A 295 -34.88 3.81 2.42
N GLN A 296 -34.46 4.18 1.21
CA GLN A 296 -35.01 3.65 -0.05
C GLN A 296 -33.92 2.95 -0.87
N VAL A 297 -34.34 1.99 -1.70
CA VAL A 297 -33.48 1.33 -2.69
C VAL A 297 -34.19 1.39 -4.04
N ASP A 298 -33.50 1.87 -5.07
CA ASP A 298 -33.95 1.69 -6.44
C ASP A 298 -33.73 0.21 -6.83
N THR A 299 -34.78 -0.59 -6.71
CA THR A 299 -34.72 -2.04 -6.95
C THR A 299 -34.29 -2.36 -8.39
N ARG A 300 -34.64 -1.53 -9.38
CA ARG A 300 -34.30 -1.79 -10.79
C ARG A 300 -32.80 -1.63 -11.00
N LEU A 301 -32.26 -0.49 -10.57
CA LEU A 301 -30.83 -0.22 -10.66
C LEU A 301 -30.03 -1.19 -9.79
N ALA A 302 -30.49 -1.48 -8.58
CA ALA A 302 -29.84 -2.43 -7.67
C ALA A 302 -29.78 -3.84 -8.26
N THR A 303 -30.86 -4.30 -8.88
CA THR A 303 -30.91 -5.62 -9.55
C THR A 303 -29.96 -5.66 -10.75
N LEU A 304 -29.90 -4.59 -11.55
CA LEU A 304 -28.96 -4.47 -12.68
C LEU A 304 -27.50 -4.52 -12.20
N LEU A 305 -27.14 -3.69 -11.21
CA LEU A 305 -25.79 -3.65 -10.64
C LEU A 305 -25.42 -4.96 -9.96
N ARG A 306 -26.38 -5.63 -9.32
CA ARG A 306 -26.21 -6.97 -8.74
C ARG A 306 -25.96 -8.02 -9.82
N ALA A 307 -26.71 -8.01 -10.92
CA ALA A 307 -26.48 -8.91 -12.04
C ALA A 307 -25.11 -8.67 -12.69
N TYR A 308 -24.71 -7.39 -12.88
CA TYR A 308 -23.38 -7.02 -13.33
C TYR A 308 -22.29 -7.56 -12.40
N GLN A 309 -22.46 -7.38 -11.08
CA GLN A 309 -21.51 -7.84 -10.06
C GLN A 309 -21.35 -9.36 -10.03
N LEU A 310 -22.44 -10.11 -10.14
CA LEU A 310 -22.41 -11.58 -10.14
C LEU A 310 -21.94 -12.18 -11.47
N GLY A 311 -22.14 -11.45 -12.58
CA GLY A 311 -21.67 -11.81 -13.90
C GLY A 311 -20.26 -11.29 -14.20
N PRO A 312 -20.05 -10.55 -15.30
CA PRO A 312 -18.70 -10.16 -15.77
C PRO A 312 -18.11 -8.95 -15.05
N GLY A 313 -18.89 -8.26 -14.22
CA GLY A 313 -18.53 -6.97 -13.63
C GLY A 313 -17.55 -7.05 -12.47
N HIS A 314 -16.90 -8.18 -12.24
CA HIS A 314 -15.87 -8.30 -11.22
C HIS A 314 -14.58 -8.85 -11.82
N VAL A 315 -13.47 -8.39 -11.28
CA VAL A 315 -12.14 -8.90 -11.61
C VAL A 315 -11.97 -10.26 -10.91
N PRO A 316 -11.65 -11.33 -11.67
CA PRO A 316 -11.29 -12.62 -11.10
C PRO A 316 -10.04 -12.50 -10.24
N GLY A 317 -10.00 -13.19 -9.09
CA GLY A 317 -8.81 -13.19 -8.22
C GLY A 317 -7.58 -13.76 -8.94
N THR A 318 -7.78 -14.70 -9.86
CA THR A 318 -6.70 -15.26 -10.70
C THR A 318 -6.01 -14.19 -11.54
N VAL A 319 -6.75 -13.23 -12.10
CA VAL A 319 -6.18 -12.11 -12.87
C VAL A 319 -5.32 -11.23 -11.96
N VAL A 320 -5.80 -10.94 -10.74
CA VAL A 320 -5.04 -10.19 -9.73
C VAL A 320 -3.75 -10.93 -9.35
N GLY A 321 -3.82 -12.26 -9.20
CA GLY A 321 -2.67 -13.12 -8.92
C GLY A 321 -1.64 -13.13 -10.05
N VAL A 322 -2.09 -13.20 -11.31
CA VAL A 322 -1.22 -13.08 -12.49
C VAL A 322 -0.55 -11.71 -12.55
N CYS A 323 -1.29 -10.62 -12.28
CA CYS A 323 -0.71 -9.28 -12.21
C CYS A 323 0.36 -9.16 -11.11
N LEU A 324 0.12 -9.73 -9.93
CA LEU A 324 1.11 -9.79 -8.85
C LEU A 324 2.35 -10.56 -9.30
N LEU A 325 2.17 -11.75 -9.88
CA LEU A 325 3.29 -12.58 -10.36
C LEU A 325 4.13 -11.84 -11.40
N LEU A 326 3.51 -11.24 -12.41
CA LEU A 326 4.21 -10.48 -13.45
C LEU A 326 4.95 -9.27 -12.87
N GLY A 327 4.34 -8.56 -11.91
CA GLY A 327 4.99 -7.47 -11.19
C GLY A 327 6.22 -7.94 -10.39
N LEU A 328 6.13 -9.08 -9.70
CA LEU A 328 7.25 -9.66 -8.96
C LEU A 328 8.37 -10.13 -9.90
N LEU A 329 8.05 -10.79 -11.01
CA LEU A 329 9.03 -11.20 -12.02
C LEU A 329 9.75 -9.99 -12.63
N GLY A 330 9.02 -8.90 -12.90
CA GLY A 330 9.57 -7.62 -13.33
C GLY A 330 10.49 -6.99 -12.29
N ALA A 331 10.11 -7.02 -11.01
CA ALA A 331 10.88 -6.47 -9.89
C ALA A 331 12.20 -7.22 -9.67
N VAL A 332 12.13 -8.56 -9.58
CA VAL A 332 13.31 -9.44 -9.44
C VAL A 332 14.24 -9.31 -10.64
N GLY A 333 13.71 -8.95 -11.80
CA GLY A 333 14.49 -8.74 -13.02
C GLY A 333 14.71 -10.04 -13.78
N VAL A 334 13.70 -10.91 -13.85
CA VAL A 334 13.79 -12.17 -14.60
C VAL A 334 13.97 -11.89 -16.10
N GLY A 335 14.91 -12.59 -16.74
CA GLY A 335 15.16 -12.48 -18.18
C GLY A 335 15.55 -11.05 -18.60
N ARG A 336 14.78 -10.47 -19.53
CA ARG A 336 15.05 -9.11 -20.05
C ARG A 336 14.80 -8.01 -19.02
N ALA A 337 13.96 -8.27 -18.01
CA ALA A 337 13.65 -7.28 -16.98
C ALA A 337 14.88 -6.91 -16.14
N ARG A 338 15.94 -7.74 -16.11
CA ARG A 338 17.18 -7.47 -15.37
C ARG A 338 17.79 -6.09 -15.65
N HIS A 339 17.66 -5.65 -16.90
CA HIS A 339 18.19 -4.39 -17.43
C HIS A 339 17.14 -3.30 -17.60
N SER A 340 15.89 -3.58 -17.20
CA SER A 340 14.80 -2.63 -17.32
C SER A 340 14.90 -1.53 -16.26
N PRO A 341 14.71 -0.24 -16.63
CA PRO A 341 14.60 0.84 -15.65
C PRO A 341 13.32 0.75 -14.82
N LEU A 342 12.36 -0.11 -15.18
CA LEU A 342 11.06 -0.24 -14.52
C LEU A 342 11.08 -1.16 -13.29
N ARG A 343 12.20 -1.81 -12.98
CA ARG A 343 12.29 -2.79 -11.87
C ARG A 343 11.86 -2.21 -10.53
N SER A 344 12.31 -0.99 -10.20
CA SER A 344 11.94 -0.32 -8.95
C SER A 344 10.44 -0.02 -8.92
N ALA A 345 9.86 0.46 -10.02
CA ALA A 345 8.42 0.70 -10.12
C ALA A 345 7.61 -0.60 -10.00
N CYS A 346 8.06 -1.69 -10.62
CA CYS A 346 7.47 -3.03 -10.44
C CYS A 346 7.47 -3.44 -8.97
N LEU A 347 8.61 -3.27 -8.28
CA LEU A 347 8.73 -3.58 -6.86
C LEU A 347 7.76 -2.72 -6.03
N LEU A 348 7.70 -1.42 -6.28
CA LEU A 348 6.86 -0.50 -5.52
C LEU A 348 5.39 -0.95 -5.54
N PHE A 349 4.82 -1.15 -6.73
CA PHE A 349 3.40 -1.52 -6.86
C PHE A 349 3.16 -2.98 -6.41
N ALA A 350 4.04 -3.93 -6.76
CA ALA A 350 3.88 -5.33 -6.36
C ALA A 350 3.99 -5.50 -4.85
N ALA A 351 5.01 -4.92 -4.22
CA ALA A 351 5.21 -5.00 -2.77
C ALA A 351 4.12 -4.23 -2.02
N THR A 352 3.67 -3.07 -2.52
CA THR A 352 2.55 -2.34 -1.90
C THR A 352 1.27 -3.19 -1.90
N GLY A 353 0.88 -3.71 -3.07
CA GLY A 353 -0.31 -4.56 -3.18
C GLY A 353 -0.18 -5.83 -2.34
N ALA A 354 0.94 -6.55 -2.44
CA ALA A 354 1.19 -7.78 -1.69
C ALA A 354 1.17 -7.54 -0.17
N SER A 355 1.82 -6.49 0.33
CA SER A 355 1.86 -6.18 1.75
C SER A 355 0.47 -5.89 2.32
N VAL A 356 -0.38 -5.14 1.60
CA VAL A 356 -1.75 -4.84 2.04
C VAL A 356 -2.62 -6.10 2.05
N LEU A 357 -2.49 -6.96 1.03
CA LEU A 357 -3.24 -8.22 0.99
C LEU A 357 -2.74 -9.19 2.08
N LEU A 358 -1.44 -9.26 2.32
CA LEU A 358 -0.83 -10.13 3.31
C LEU A 358 -1.21 -9.72 4.74
N ILE A 359 -1.11 -8.43 5.07
CA ILE A 359 -1.46 -7.97 6.41
C ILE A 359 -2.96 -8.14 6.69
N ALA A 360 -3.82 -7.92 5.68
CA ALA A 360 -5.23 -8.27 5.79
C ALA A 360 -5.40 -9.77 6.07
N ALA A 361 -4.70 -10.64 5.34
CA ALA A 361 -4.74 -12.09 5.56
C ALA A 361 -4.17 -12.52 6.93
N ILE A 362 -3.24 -11.77 7.51
CA ILE A 362 -2.74 -12.03 8.88
C ILE A 362 -3.84 -11.81 9.91
N PHE A 363 -4.62 -10.73 9.78
CA PHE A 363 -5.68 -10.39 10.75
C PHE A 363 -7.00 -11.09 10.47
N GLN A 364 -7.56 -10.93 9.27
CA GLN A 364 -8.83 -11.51 8.85
C GLN A 364 -9.01 -11.38 7.35
N PHE A 365 -9.30 -12.48 6.66
CA PHE A 365 -9.72 -12.41 5.27
C PHE A 365 -11.15 -11.87 5.14
N SER A 366 -11.32 -10.95 4.19
CA SER A 366 -12.62 -10.48 3.72
C SER A 366 -12.44 -9.97 2.29
N TRP A 367 -13.43 -10.21 1.43
CA TRP A 367 -13.42 -9.72 0.05
C TRP A 367 -13.24 -8.19 -0.05
N ARG A 368 -13.70 -7.46 0.97
CA ARG A 368 -13.47 -6.02 1.11
C ARG A 368 -11.98 -5.65 1.22
N TYR A 369 -11.19 -6.44 1.93
CA TYR A 369 -9.76 -6.14 2.10
C TYR A 369 -8.92 -6.50 0.87
N GLN A 370 -9.51 -7.17 -0.12
CA GLN A 370 -8.86 -7.45 -1.40
C GLN A 370 -8.93 -6.28 -2.39
N LEU A 371 -9.81 -5.29 -2.15
CA LEU A 371 -10.04 -4.16 -3.06
C LEU A 371 -8.80 -3.33 -3.36
N PRO A 372 -7.90 -3.01 -2.40
CA PRO A 372 -6.65 -2.33 -2.72
C PRO A 372 -5.80 -3.10 -3.73
N GLY A 373 -5.80 -4.44 -3.65
CA GLY A 373 -5.10 -5.31 -4.60
C GLY A 373 -5.64 -5.18 -6.02
N ILE A 374 -6.96 -5.05 -6.18
CA ILE A 374 -7.63 -4.89 -7.49
C ILE A 374 -7.22 -3.56 -8.17
N VAL A 375 -6.89 -2.52 -7.40
CA VAL A 375 -6.49 -1.23 -7.95
C VAL A 375 -4.99 -1.14 -8.20
N ILE A 376 -4.18 -1.66 -7.27
CA ILE A 376 -2.72 -1.47 -7.26
C ILE A 376 -2.00 -2.52 -8.11
N LEU A 377 -2.38 -3.80 -8.01
CA LEU A 377 -1.66 -4.89 -8.68
C LEU A 377 -1.75 -4.87 -10.21
N PRO A 378 -2.83 -4.41 -10.87
CA PRO A 378 -2.84 -4.30 -12.33
C PRO A 378 -1.76 -3.37 -12.87
N VAL A 379 -1.43 -2.29 -12.14
CA VAL A 379 -0.31 -1.41 -12.49
C VAL A 379 1.01 -2.17 -12.37
N ALA A 380 1.20 -2.95 -11.31
CA ALA A 380 2.37 -3.82 -11.16
C ALA A 380 2.49 -4.82 -12.32
N GLY A 381 1.37 -5.45 -12.71
CA GLY A 381 1.31 -6.39 -13.83
C GLY A 381 1.67 -5.74 -15.16
N ALA A 382 1.09 -4.58 -15.47
CA ALA A 382 1.38 -3.84 -16.70
C ALA A 382 2.86 -3.40 -16.79
N LEU A 383 3.42 -2.91 -15.68
CA LEU A 383 4.85 -2.59 -15.59
C LEU A 383 5.72 -3.84 -15.75
N GLY A 384 5.32 -4.95 -15.13
CA GLY A 384 6.01 -6.24 -15.22
C GLY A 384 6.06 -6.79 -16.65
N VAL A 385 4.92 -6.82 -17.34
CA VAL A 385 4.84 -7.21 -18.77
C VAL A 385 5.76 -6.31 -19.61
N THR A 386 5.69 -5.00 -19.40
CA THR A 386 6.53 -4.06 -20.13
C THR A 386 8.02 -4.33 -19.88
N ALA A 387 8.41 -4.60 -18.63
CA ALA A 387 9.80 -4.91 -18.29
C ALA A 387 10.30 -6.24 -18.88
N LEU A 388 9.42 -7.25 -18.99
CA LEU A 388 9.77 -8.59 -19.48
C LEU A 388 9.87 -8.65 -21.02
N PHE A 389 9.03 -7.89 -21.72
CA PHE A 389 8.86 -8.04 -23.18
C PHE A 389 9.36 -6.85 -23.99
N HIS A 390 9.44 -5.64 -23.43
CA HIS A 390 9.82 -4.47 -24.22
C HIS A 390 11.32 -4.50 -24.59
N ARG A 391 11.61 -4.49 -25.89
CA ARG A 391 12.98 -4.31 -26.39
C ARG A 391 13.36 -2.84 -26.25
N ARG A 392 14.41 -2.56 -25.47
CA ARG A 392 15.03 -1.24 -25.44
C ARG A 392 15.52 -0.93 -26.86
N LYS A 393 15.04 0.16 -27.47
CA LYS A 393 15.74 0.72 -28.64
C LYS A 393 17.12 1.16 -28.12
N GLU A 394 18.17 0.49 -28.57
CA GLU A 394 19.52 1.01 -28.40
C GLU A 394 19.56 2.35 -29.13
N THR A 395 19.80 3.43 -28.38
CA THR A 395 20.15 4.70 -29.00
C THR A 395 21.46 4.45 -29.75
N PRO A 396 21.53 4.69 -31.07
CA PRO A 396 22.79 4.55 -31.79
C PRO A 396 23.87 5.37 -31.09
N PRO A 397 25.11 4.87 -30.97
CA PRO A 397 26.20 5.67 -30.42
C PRO A 397 26.25 6.99 -31.20
N ALA A 398 26.30 8.10 -30.46
CA ALA A 398 26.43 9.42 -31.05
C ALA A 398 27.62 9.39 -32.02
N ALA A 399 27.38 9.75 -33.28
CA ALA A 399 28.41 9.76 -34.29
C ALA A 399 29.60 10.60 -33.79
N PRO A 400 30.85 10.10 -33.94
CA PRO A 400 32.02 10.87 -33.54
C PRO A 400 31.98 12.23 -34.23
N ALA A 401 32.20 13.29 -33.45
CA ALA A 401 32.27 14.65 -33.98
C ALA A 401 33.32 14.72 -35.10
N PRO A 402 33.03 15.40 -36.22
CA PRO A 402 33.98 15.50 -37.33
C PRO A 402 35.31 16.10 -36.83
N ALA A 403 36.41 15.43 -37.16
CA ALA A 403 37.74 15.92 -36.85
C ALA A 403 37.95 17.28 -37.54
N PRO A 404 38.56 18.26 -36.86
CA PRO A 404 38.87 19.54 -37.49
C PRO A 404 39.89 19.32 -38.61
N ASP A 405 39.56 19.78 -39.82
CA ASP A 405 40.45 19.79 -40.97
C ASP A 405 41.74 20.55 -40.63
N LEU A 406 42.84 19.81 -40.52
CA LEU A 406 44.19 20.38 -40.52
C LEU A 406 44.52 20.79 -41.95
N ALA A 407 44.03 21.97 -42.35
CA ALA A 407 44.50 22.62 -43.57
C ALA A 407 45.98 22.99 -43.40
N THR A 408 46.84 22.23 -44.08
CA THR A 408 48.24 22.54 -44.33
C THR A 408 48.37 23.90 -45.01
N THR A 409 48.74 24.93 -44.25
CA THR A 409 49.25 26.18 -44.81
C THR A 409 50.70 25.98 -45.23
N SER A 410 50.92 25.73 -46.52
CA SER A 410 52.24 25.83 -47.14
C SER A 410 52.70 27.29 -47.13
N ARG A 411 53.86 27.56 -46.53
CA ARG A 411 54.60 28.81 -46.67
C ARG A 411 54.87 29.13 -48.15
N ARG A 412 54.57 30.36 -48.57
CA ARG A 412 55.46 31.20 -49.39
C ARG A 412 55.30 32.65 -48.98
#